data_AF-A0A6G2KCV9-F1
#
_entry.id   AF-A0A6G2KCV9-F1
#
_cell.length_a   1.000
_cell.length_b   1.000
_cell.length_c   1.000
_cell.angle_alpha   90.00
_cell.angle_beta   90.00
_cell.angle_gamma   90.00
#
_symmetry.space_group_name_H-M   'P 1'
#
loop_
_entity.id
_entity.type
_entity.pdbx_description
1 polymer ?
#
loop_
_entity_poly.entity_id
_entity_poly.type
_entity_poly.pdbx_seq_one_letter_code
_entity_poly.pdbx_strand_id
1 'polypeptide(L)' 'MASRVITVGVGIPMIVVGALIAVLWAPAEVDAQSTVEFVGSLIGILGVVFFISGLFYTKEPVLR' A
#
# COMPACT_ATOMS: atom_id res chain seq x y z
N MET A 1 -8.22 -17.14 7.26
CA MET A 1 -9.11 -16.55 6.23
C MET A 1 -8.58 -15.16 5.93
N ALA A 2 -8.06 -14.90 4.73
CA ALA A 2 -7.52 -13.59 4.40
C ALA A 2 -8.57 -12.49 4.64
N SER A 3 -8.17 -11.40 5.31
CA SER A 3 -9.01 -10.25 5.56
C SER A 3 -9.25 -9.48 4.27
N ARG A 4 -10.42 -9.65 3.65
CA ARG A 4 -10.81 -8.87 2.45
C ARG A 4 -10.68 -7.36 2.66
N VAL A 5 -10.99 -6.87 3.86
CA VAL A 5 -10.91 -5.44 4.19
C VAL A 5 -9.46 -4.96 4.12
N ILE A 6 -8.52 -5.71 4.68
CA ILE A 6 -7.10 -5.32 4.68
C ILE A 6 -6.48 -5.57 3.31
N THR A 7 -6.68 -6.75 2.73
CA THR A 7 -6.06 -7.14 1.47
C THR A 7 -6.60 -6.35 0.28
N VAL A 8 -7.92 -6.32 0.08
CA VAL A 8 -8.56 -5.66 -1.07
C VAL A 8 -8.90 -4.20 -0.78
N GLY A 9 -9.31 -3.89 0.46
CA GLY A 9 -9.72 -2.53 0.82
C GLY A 9 -8.56 -1.56 1.07
N VAL A 10 -7.37 -2.05 1.46
CA VAL A 10 -6.24 -1.19 1.84
C VAL A 10 -4.96 -1.55 1.09
N GLY A 11 -4.49 -2.80 1.21
CA GLY A 11 -3.20 -3.24 0.68
C GLY A 11 -3.07 -3.05 -0.83
N ILE A 12 -3.98 -3.63 -1.63
CA ILE A 12 -3.95 -3.49 -3.10
C ILE A 12 -4.02 -2.00 -3.54
N PRO A 13 -4.98 -1.18 -3.08
CA PRO A 13 -5.03 0.24 -3.42
C PRO A 13 -3.73 0.99 -3.08
N MET A 14 -3.14 0.76 -1.90
CA MET A 14 -1.89 1.40 -1.50
C MET A 14 -0.71 1.00 -2.40
N ILE A 15 -0.61 -0.28 -2.78
CA ILE A 15 0.43 -0.74 -3.72
C ILE A 15 0.29 -0.01 -5.06
N VAL A 16 -0.93 0.01 -5.60
CA VAL A 16 -1.19 0.63 -6.91
C VAL A 16 -0.92 2.13 -6.87
N VAL A 17 -1.46 2.85 -5.89
CA VAL A 17 -1.26 4.31 -5.76
C VAL A 17 0.21 4.64 -5.54
N GLY A 18 0.91 3.91 -4.67
CA GLY A 18 2.34 4.12 -4.44
C GLY A 18 3.18 3.92 -5.70
N ALA A 19 2.91 2.85 -6.45
CA ALA A 19 3.59 2.58 -7.72
C ALA A 19 3.30 3.67 -8.78
N LEU A 20 2.05 4.13 -8.90
CA LEU A 20 1.69 5.19 -9.83
C LEU A 20 2.38 6.52 -9.47
N ILE A 21 2.46 6.87 -8.18
CA ILE A 21 3.17 8.08 -7.73
C ILE A 21 4.66 7.97 -8.07
N ALA A 22 5.30 6.84 -7.74
CA ALA A 22 6.74 6.68 -7.97
C ALA A 22 7.12 6.64 -9.46
N VAL A 23 6.29 6.01 -10.30
CA VAL A 23 6.63 5.77 -11.72
C VAL A 23 6.12 6.89 -12.64
N LEU A 24 4.93 7.44 -12.38
CA LEU A 24 4.30 8.41 -13.30
C LEU A 24 4.38 9.84 -12.78
N TRP A 25 4.18 10.06 -11.48
CA TRP A 25 4.18 11.41 -10.91
C TRP A 25 5.58 11.91 -10.62
N ALA A 26 6.46 11.09 -10.02
CA ALA A 26 7.81 11.54 -9.67
C ALA A 26 8.58 12.14 -10.86
N PRO A 27 8.58 11.58 -12.07
CA PRO A 27 9.25 12.19 -13.23
C PRO A 27 8.61 13.50 -13.72
N ALA A 28 7.36 13.78 -13.34
CA ALA A 28 6.66 15.01 -13.68
C ALA A 28 6.95 16.15 -12.69
N GLU A 29 7.57 15.86 -11.54
CA GLU A 29 7.91 16.86 -10.52
C GLU A 29 9.36 17.31 -10.63
N VAL A 30 9.57 18.53 -11.14
CA VAL A 30 10.91 19.05 -11.47
C VAL A 30 11.72 19.38 -10.22
N ASP A 31 11.08 19.95 -9.20
CA ASP A 31 11.77 20.46 -8.00
C ASP A 31 11.87 19.40 -6.88
N ALA A 32 11.02 18.38 -6.91
CA ALA A 32 10.85 17.42 -5.82
C ALA A 32 10.87 15.94 -6.26
N GLN A 33 11.33 15.62 -7.48
CA GLN A 33 11.34 14.27 -8.06
C GLN A 33 11.72 13.17 -7.04
N SER A 34 12.89 13.30 -6.42
CA SER A 34 13.43 12.29 -5.49
C SER A 34 12.58 12.11 -4.24
N THR A 35 11.95 13.19 -3.76
CA THR A 35 11.05 13.15 -2.60
C THR A 35 9.74 12.46 -2.98
N VAL A 36 9.18 12.78 -4.15
CA VAL A 36 7.93 12.18 -4.64
C VAL A 36 8.13 10.68 -4.95
N GLU A 37 9.27 10.31 -5.53
CA GLU A 37 9.65 8.91 -5.76
C GLU A 37 9.77 8.14 -4.42
N PHE A 38 10.43 8.74 -3.43
CA PHE A 38 10.55 8.15 -2.10
C PHE A 38 9.19 7.97 -1.42
N VAL A 39 8.33 8.99 -1.45
CA VAL A 39 6.98 8.92 -0.85
C VAL A 39 6.12 7.88 -1.57
N GLY A 40 6.12 7.84 -2.91
CA GLY A 40 5.39 6.85 -3.69
C GLY A 40 5.85 5.42 -3.38
N SER A 41 7.17 5.18 -3.37
CA SER A 41 7.73 3.87 -3.05
C SER A 41 7.44 3.44 -1.60
N LEU A 42 7.51 4.37 -0.64
CA LEU A 42 7.16 4.11 0.76
C LEU A 42 5.67 3.71 0.90
N ILE A 43 4.76 4.42 0.25
CA ILE A 43 3.33 4.07 0.21
C ILE A 43 3.15 2.67 -0.38
N GLY A 44 3.84 2.37 -1.48
CA GLY A 44 3.76 1.06 -2.14
C GLY A 44 4.23 -0.09 -1.23
N ILE A 45 5.37 0.10 -0.56
CA ILE A 45 5.93 -0.88 0.39
C ILE A 45 4.99 -1.08 1.59
N LEU A 46 4.43 -0.01 2.16
CA LEU A 46 3.42 -0.13 3.22
C LEU A 46 2.19 -0.90 2.75
N GLY A 47 1.77 -0.69 1.50
CA GLY A 47 0.70 -1.47 0.87
C GLY A 47 1.01 -2.96 0.83
N VAL A 48 2.25 -3.35 0.52
CA VAL A 48 2.71 -4.76 0.55
C VAL A 48 2.65 -5.32 1.97
N VAL A 49 3.11 -4.55 2.97
CA VAL A 49 3.04 -4.97 4.38
C VAL A 49 1.58 -5.23 4.78
N PHE A 50 0.68 -4.29 4.51
CA PHE A 50 -0.75 -4.49 4.80
C PHE A 50 -1.35 -5.66 4.02
N PHE A 51 -1.00 -5.82 2.76
CA PHE A 51 -1.46 -6.94 1.95
C PHE A 51 -1.08 -8.28 2.60
N ILE A 52 0.19 -8.46 2.99
CA ILE A 52 0.69 -9.65 3.66
C ILE A 52 0.00 -9.83 5.03
N SER A 53 -0.08 -8.79 5.85
CA SER A 53 -0.80 -8.83 7.12
C SER A 53 -2.26 -9.23 6.95
N GLY A 54 -2.92 -8.77 5.89
CA GLY A 54 -4.28 -9.13 5.54
C GLY A 54 -4.43 -10.60 5.15
N LEU A 55 -3.46 -11.18 4.42
CA LEU A 55 -3.47 -12.60 4.06
C LEU A 55 -3.40 -13.50 5.30
N PHE A 56 -2.55 -13.14 6.26
CA PHE A 56 -2.34 -13.90 7.49
C PHE A 56 -3.26 -13.48 8.64
N TYR A 57 -4.17 -12.52 8.41
CA TYR A 57 -5.09 -12.09 9.44
C TYR A 57 -6.03 -13.22 9.87
N THR A 58 -5.89 -13.66 11.11
CA THR A 58 -6.83 -14.54 11.77
C THR A 58 -7.82 -13.70 12.56
N LYS A 59 -9.11 -13.83 12.24
CA LYS A 59 -10.15 -13.27 13.11
C LYS A 59 -10.14 -14.06 14.41
N GLU A 60 -9.75 -13.45 15.51
CA GLU A 60 -10.14 -13.99 16.81
C GLU A 60 -11.67 -13.98 16.89
N PRO A 61 -12.31 -15.08 17.32
CA PRO A 61 -13.75 -15.08 17.50
C PRO A 61 -14.08 -14.03 18.56
N VAL A 62 -14.86 -13.03 18.18
CA VAL A 62 -15.45 -12.08 19.14
C VAL A 62 -16.42 -12.90 19.98
N LEU A 63 -15.94 -13.42 21.11
CA LEU A 63 -16.78 -14.04 22.13
C LEU A 63 -17.76 -12.95 22.60
N ARG A 64 -19.00 -13.05 22.14
CA ARG A 64 -20.15 -12.31 22.64
C ARG A 64 -20.89 -13.16 23.64
#